data_AF-A0A6C0K1C2-F1
#
_entry.id   AF-A0A6C0K1C2-F1
#
_cell.length_a   1.000
_cell.length_b   1.000
_cell.length_c   1.000
_cell.angle_alpha   90.00
_cell.angle_beta   90.00
_cell.angle_gamma   90.00
#
_symmetry.space_group_name_H-M   'P 1'
#
loop_
_entity.id
_entity.type
_entity.pdbx_description
1 polymer ?
#
loop_
_entity_poly.entity_id
_entity_poly.type
_entity_poly.pdbx_seq_one_letter_code
_entity_poly.pdbx_strand_id
1 'polypeptide(L)'
;MPESTKDASLEGTTNIKGTVKVARGTRVSGLDKSHVGLDKVDNTSDYYKPVSYYTELHVKAKIADLIGGAPEALDTLKEIATAIGSNPVPTDLGNLITAKANILSPTFTGIPKADTAETGTNTTQLATTAFVKSQDYATNTGLGLKANTASPVLTGVPTAPTAAANTNSTQLATTEFVASGLALKAPLVSPAFTGTVIAPTVLSSDNSTNVATTAHVKNQGYATLASPALTGTPTAPTAASNTNTTQLATTEFVKTAITNLTGAAPGALDTLAEIATALANDENVAGALATTVGLKAPLASPAFTGQPTGVFGYSPAKNVLALGSANDVPGT
;
A
#
# COMPACT_ATOMS: atom_id res chain seq x y z
N MET A 1 -101.66 -140.86 30.77
CA MET A 1 -100.55 -141.47 31.53
C MET A 1 -99.46 -141.89 30.55
N PRO A 2 -98.19 -141.89 30.97
CA PRO A 2 -97.18 -140.90 30.57
C PRO A 2 -96.21 -141.36 29.47
N GLU A 3 -95.39 -140.40 29.05
CA GLU A 3 -93.95 -140.48 28.73
C GLU A 3 -93.42 -141.52 27.73
N SER A 4 -92.73 -141.02 26.71
CA SER A 4 -91.27 -141.05 26.71
C SER A 4 -90.71 -140.15 25.60
N THR A 5 -89.81 -139.27 26.00
CA THR A 5 -89.10 -138.25 25.22
C THR A 5 -88.34 -138.82 24.02
N LYS A 6 -88.40 -138.14 22.88
CA LYS A 6 -87.38 -138.24 21.83
C LYS A 6 -86.95 -136.84 21.45
N ASP A 7 -85.76 -136.47 21.91
CA ASP A 7 -84.95 -135.49 21.21
C ASP A 7 -84.92 -135.91 19.74
N ALA A 8 -85.48 -135.05 18.88
CA ALA A 8 -85.52 -135.31 17.45
C ALA A 8 -84.09 -135.13 16.89
N SER A 9 -83.26 -136.15 17.04
CA SER A 9 -82.05 -136.31 16.23
C SER A 9 -82.51 -136.56 14.79
N LEU A 10 -82.27 -135.58 13.92
CA LEU A 10 -82.49 -135.71 12.48
C LEU A 10 -81.23 -136.36 11.89
N GLU A 11 -81.20 -137.69 11.88
CA GLU A 11 -80.16 -138.43 11.17
C GLU A 11 -80.54 -138.55 9.69
N GLY A 12 -79.78 -137.87 8.83
CA GLY A 12 -80.01 -137.81 7.38
C GLY A 12 -80.61 -136.50 6.88
N THR A 13 -80.81 -136.39 5.56
CA THR A 13 -81.30 -135.17 4.90
C THR A 13 -82.82 -135.02 5.13
N THR A 14 -83.22 -134.12 6.04
CA THR A 14 -84.64 -133.82 6.31
C THR A 14 -84.99 -132.38 5.93
N ASN A 15 -86.01 -132.20 5.09
CA ASN A 15 -86.53 -130.89 4.71
C ASN A 15 -87.51 -130.37 5.76
N ILE A 16 -87.16 -129.31 6.48
CA ILE A 16 -88.04 -128.65 7.46
C ILE A 16 -88.69 -127.42 6.82
N LYS A 17 -90.02 -127.39 6.75
CA LYS A 17 -90.78 -126.19 6.35
C LYS A 17 -91.25 -125.47 7.61
N GLY A 18 -90.58 -124.39 8.01
CA GLY A 18 -90.95 -123.57 9.17
C GLY A 18 -89.74 -123.10 9.99
N THR A 19 -90.00 -122.42 11.10
CA THR A 19 -88.94 -121.89 11.97
C THR A 19 -88.45 -122.95 12.94
N VAL A 20 -87.17 -123.34 12.83
CA VAL A 20 -86.49 -124.18 13.81
C VAL A 20 -86.00 -123.30 14.96
N LYS A 21 -86.64 -123.39 16.13
CA LYS A 21 -86.18 -122.70 17.34
C LYS A 21 -85.02 -123.48 17.93
N VAL A 22 -83.79 -123.02 17.68
CA VAL A 22 -82.57 -123.60 18.24
C VAL A 22 -82.31 -123.00 19.63
N ALA A 23 -82.05 -123.82 20.64
CA ALA A 23 -81.81 -123.35 21.99
C ALA A 23 -80.58 -122.42 22.05
N ARG A 24 -80.62 -121.46 22.97
CA ARG A 24 -79.52 -120.51 23.16
C ARG A 24 -78.25 -121.28 23.54
N GLY A 25 -77.21 -121.18 22.72
CA GLY A 25 -75.92 -121.87 22.94
C GLY A 25 -75.67 -123.10 22.08
N THR A 26 -76.65 -123.59 21.31
CA THR A 26 -76.42 -124.70 20.36
C THR A 26 -75.71 -124.19 19.10
N ARG A 27 -74.59 -124.81 18.71
CA ARG A 27 -73.87 -124.49 17.47
C ARG A 27 -74.46 -125.29 16.31
N VAL A 28 -74.91 -124.60 15.26
CA VAL A 28 -75.33 -125.23 14.00
C VAL A 28 -74.11 -125.38 13.09
N SER A 29 -73.72 -126.61 12.78
CA SER A 29 -72.63 -126.92 11.83
C SER A 29 -73.20 -127.29 10.45
N GLY A 30 -72.51 -126.91 9.37
CA GLY A 30 -72.87 -127.28 8.00
C GLY A 30 -73.59 -126.19 7.18
N LEU A 31 -73.86 -125.02 7.74
CA LEU A 31 -74.29 -123.85 6.98
C LEU A 31 -73.06 -123.04 6.54
N ASP A 32 -72.89 -122.87 5.23
CA ASP A 32 -71.94 -121.92 4.65
C ASP A 32 -72.66 -120.68 4.09
N LYS A 33 -71.89 -119.71 3.57
CA LYS A 33 -72.41 -118.44 3.03
C LYS A 33 -73.45 -118.62 1.92
N SER A 34 -73.37 -119.70 1.14
CA SER A 34 -74.33 -120.03 0.07
C SER A 34 -75.70 -120.46 0.58
N HIS A 35 -75.75 -121.00 1.81
CA HIS A 35 -76.99 -121.47 2.41
C HIS A 35 -77.87 -120.34 2.96
N VAL A 36 -77.28 -119.15 3.17
CA VAL A 36 -77.97 -117.98 3.75
C VAL A 36 -78.06 -116.81 2.75
N GLY A 37 -77.78 -117.04 1.47
CA GLY A 37 -77.86 -116.01 0.41
C GLY A 37 -76.84 -114.88 0.58
N LEU A 38 -75.74 -115.12 1.32
CA LEU A 38 -74.65 -114.16 1.56
C LEU A 38 -73.42 -114.45 0.68
N ASP A 39 -73.59 -115.29 -0.33
CA ASP A 39 -72.57 -115.75 -1.27
C ASP A 39 -71.98 -114.61 -2.13
N LYS A 40 -72.66 -113.46 -2.20
CA LYS A 40 -72.14 -112.23 -2.84
C LYS A 40 -71.53 -111.22 -1.87
N VAL A 41 -71.49 -111.52 -0.57
CA VAL A 41 -70.91 -110.64 0.45
C VAL A 41 -69.53 -111.17 0.83
N ASP A 42 -68.52 -110.82 0.03
CA ASP A 42 -67.11 -111.08 0.32
C ASP A 42 -66.42 -109.79 0.82
N ASN A 43 -66.16 -109.73 2.12
CA ASN A 43 -65.46 -108.61 2.77
C ASN A 43 -64.00 -108.96 3.12
N THR A 44 -63.40 -109.95 2.45
CA THR A 44 -62.03 -110.40 2.75
C THR A 44 -60.95 -109.83 1.81
N SER A 45 -61.33 -109.04 0.80
CA SER A 45 -60.40 -108.24 -0.01
C SER A 45 -61.02 -106.89 -0.39
N ASP A 46 -60.28 -105.81 -0.13
CA ASP A 46 -60.72 -104.42 -0.38
C ASP A 46 -61.00 -104.11 -1.86
N TYR A 47 -60.51 -104.95 -2.78
CA TYR A 47 -60.55 -104.71 -4.23
C TYR A 47 -61.96 -104.56 -4.82
N TYR A 48 -63.00 -105.07 -4.15
CA TYR A 48 -64.39 -105.02 -4.63
C TYR A 48 -65.32 -104.08 -3.84
N LYS A 49 -64.78 -103.25 -2.94
CA LYS A 49 -65.60 -102.24 -2.23
C LYS A 49 -65.85 -101.02 -3.14
N PRO A 50 -67.12 -100.68 -3.45
CA PRO A 50 -67.43 -99.62 -4.42
C PRO A 50 -66.98 -98.20 -4.01
N VAL A 51 -66.57 -97.98 -2.74
CA VAL A 51 -66.10 -96.67 -2.25
C VAL A 51 -64.57 -96.50 -2.36
N SER A 52 -63.79 -97.59 -2.41
CA SER A 52 -62.31 -97.53 -2.40
C SER A 52 -61.68 -97.23 -3.76
N TYR A 53 -62.38 -97.53 -4.86
CA TYR A 53 -61.82 -97.40 -6.21
C TYR A 53 -61.82 -95.95 -6.71
N TYR A 54 -62.79 -95.14 -6.29
CA TYR A 54 -62.94 -93.76 -6.78
C TYR A 54 -61.95 -92.78 -6.15
N THR A 55 -61.44 -93.03 -4.93
CA THR A 55 -60.48 -92.15 -4.26
C THR A 55 -59.06 -92.32 -4.80
N GLU A 56 -58.60 -93.57 -5.01
CA GLU A 56 -57.28 -93.84 -5.55
C GLU A 56 -57.10 -93.32 -6.98
N LEU A 57 -58.11 -93.52 -7.84
CA LEU A 57 -58.04 -93.13 -9.24
C LEU A 57 -58.04 -91.60 -9.38
N HIS A 58 -58.77 -90.89 -8.52
CA HIS A 58 -58.76 -89.42 -8.48
C HIS A 58 -57.44 -88.86 -7.96
N VAL A 59 -56.82 -89.49 -6.95
CA VAL A 59 -55.49 -89.09 -6.44
C VAL A 59 -54.42 -89.33 -7.49
N LYS A 60 -54.41 -90.49 -8.15
CA LYS A 60 -53.48 -90.79 -9.25
C LYS A 60 -53.67 -89.84 -10.43
N ALA A 61 -54.92 -89.52 -10.79
CA ALA A 61 -55.22 -88.55 -11.85
C ALA A 61 -54.73 -87.14 -11.48
N LYS A 62 -54.94 -86.68 -10.23
CA LYS A 62 -54.45 -85.37 -9.79
C LYS A 62 -52.93 -85.27 -9.71
N ILE A 63 -52.25 -86.36 -9.32
CA ILE A 63 -50.79 -86.44 -9.37
C ILE A 63 -50.31 -86.40 -10.83
N ALA A 64 -50.98 -87.12 -11.74
CA ALA A 64 -50.66 -87.09 -13.16
C ALA A 64 -50.95 -85.71 -13.80
N ASP A 65 -52.02 -85.01 -13.41
CA ASP A 65 -52.30 -83.63 -13.83
C ASP A 65 -51.20 -82.67 -13.34
N LEU A 66 -50.74 -82.83 -12.09
CA LEU A 66 -49.63 -82.04 -11.54
C LEU A 66 -48.31 -82.30 -12.28
N ILE A 67 -48.04 -83.56 -12.61
CA ILE A 67 -46.80 -83.96 -13.31
C ILE A 67 -46.86 -83.61 -14.81
N GLY A 68 -48.02 -83.76 -15.44
CA GLY A 68 -48.23 -83.57 -16.88
C GLY A 68 -48.58 -82.12 -17.28
N GLY A 69 -49.05 -81.30 -16.34
CA GLY A 69 -49.46 -79.91 -16.60
C GLY A 69 -48.31 -78.91 -16.77
N ALA A 70 -47.09 -79.27 -16.34
CA ALA A 70 -45.93 -78.39 -16.48
C ALA A 70 -44.59 -79.17 -16.47
N PRO A 71 -44.33 -80.01 -17.48
CA PRO A 71 -43.09 -80.78 -17.55
C PRO A 71 -41.83 -79.90 -17.54
N GLU A 72 -41.87 -78.74 -18.20
CA GLU A 72 -40.76 -77.77 -18.21
C GLU A 72 -40.54 -77.09 -16.84
N ALA A 73 -41.61 -76.81 -16.09
CA ALA A 73 -41.49 -76.26 -14.74
C ALA A 73 -40.92 -77.30 -13.76
N LEU A 74 -41.33 -78.56 -13.92
CA LEU A 74 -40.81 -79.66 -13.12
C LEU A 74 -39.36 -79.98 -13.49
N ASP A 75 -38.98 -79.80 -14.77
CA ASP A 75 -37.61 -79.92 -15.24
C ASP A 75 -36.74 -78.77 -14.72
N THR A 76 -37.20 -77.52 -14.75
CA THR A 76 -36.49 -76.40 -14.10
C THR A 76 -36.38 -76.57 -12.60
N LEU A 77 -37.42 -77.05 -11.93
CA LEU A 77 -37.35 -77.40 -10.50
C LEU A 77 -36.34 -78.52 -10.24
N LYS A 78 -36.24 -79.50 -11.14
CA LYS A 78 -35.25 -80.59 -11.07
C LYS A 78 -33.84 -80.10 -11.37
N GLU A 79 -33.66 -79.22 -12.35
CA GLU A 79 -32.40 -78.56 -12.67
C GLU A 79 -31.93 -77.68 -11.51
N ILE A 80 -32.83 -76.88 -10.92
CA ILE A 80 -32.57 -76.08 -9.72
C ILE A 80 -32.22 -77.02 -8.55
N ALA A 81 -32.99 -78.08 -8.32
CA ALA A 81 -32.73 -79.06 -7.26
C ALA A 81 -31.40 -79.81 -7.45
N THR A 82 -31.01 -80.06 -8.71
CA THR A 82 -29.72 -80.69 -9.06
C THR A 82 -28.58 -79.69 -8.91
N ALA A 83 -28.77 -78.43 -9.33
CA ALA A 83 -27.80 -77.35 -9.24
C ALA A 83 -27.55 -76.91 -7.79
N ILE A 84 -28.53 -77.02 -6.90
CA ILE A 84 -28.37 -76.77 -5.45
C ILE A 84 -27.89 -78.02 -4.69
N GLY A 85 -27.94 -79.21 -5.31
CA GLY A 85 -27.52 -80.49 -4.72
C GLY A 85 -28.36 -80.92 -3.51
N SER A 86 -28.41 -82.21 -3.20
CA SER A 86 -29.16 -82.75 -2.03
C SER A 86 -28.53 -82.42 -0.66
N ASN A 87 -27.78 -81.31 -0.56
CA ASN A 87 -27.14 -80.86 0.68
C ASN A 87 -28.03 -79.80 1.35
N PRO A 88 -28.43 -79.95 2.62
CA PRO A 88 -29.23 -78.94 3.28
C PRO A 88 -28.38 -77.68 3.46
N VAL A 89 -28.94 -76.56 3.00
CA VAL A 89 -28.42 -75.18 3.02
C VAL A 89 -27.58 -74.77 1.79
N PRO A 90 -28.10 -73.89 0.91
CA PRO A 90 -27.32 -73.21 -0.12
C PRO A 90 -26.44 -72.11 0.52
N THR A 91 -25.51 -72.50 1.40
CA THR A 91 -24.55 -71.57 2.01
C THR A 91 -23.65 -70.97 0.95
N ASP A 92 -23.27 -71.71 -0.10
CA ASP A 92 -22.39 -71.18 -1.14
C ASP A 92 -23.03 -70.13 -2.04
N LEU A 93 -24.31 -70.30 -2.41
CA LEU A 93 -25.02 -69.29 -3.20
C LEU A 93 -25.40 -68.07 -2.35
N GLY A 94 -25.84 -68.29 -1.11
CA GLY A 94 -26.06 -67.22 -0.13
C GLY A 94 -24.79 -66.41 0.13
N ASN A 95 -23.66 -67.09 0.38
CA ASN A 95 -22.36 -66.48 0.58
C ASN A 95 -21.87 -65.74 -0.67
N LEU A 96 -22.09 -66.30 -1.87
CA LEU A 96 -21.71 -65.64 -3.13
C LEU A 96 -22.53 -64.36 -3.36
N ILE A 97 -23.82 -64.37 -3.05
CA ILE A 97 -24.69 -63.19 -3.14
C ILE A 97 -24.30 -62.15 -2.08
N THR A 98 -24.05 -62.57 -0.83
CA THR A 98 -23.59 -61.68 0.25
C THR A 98 -22.17 -61.14 0.02
N ALA A 99 -21.35 -61.83 -0.78
CA ALA A 99 -20.01 -61.36 -1.16
C ALA A 99 -19.99 -60.36 -2.32
N LYS A 100 -21.11 -60.15 -3.05
CA LYS A 100 -21.19 -59.10 -4.07
C LYS A 100 -21.47 -57.74 -3.42
N ALA A 101 -20.83 -56.69 -3.94
CA ALA A 101 -21.13 -55.32 -3.54
C ALA A 101 -22.49 -54.86 -4.09
N ASN A 102 -23.18 -53.98 -3.35
CA ASN A 102 -24.45 -53.39 -3.79
C ASN A 102 -24.28 -52.62 -5.11
N ILE A 103 -25.23 -52.76 -6.03
CA ILE A 103 -25.18 -52.05 -7.32
C ILE A 103 -25.38 -50.53 -7.16
N LEU A 104 -26.14 -50.12 -6.13
CA LEU A 104 -26.33 -48.73 -5.77
C LEU A 104 -25.48 -48.43 -4.53
N SER A 105 -24.54 -47.49 -4.68
CA SER A 105 -23.66 -47.03 -3.60
C SER A 105 -22.96 -48.19 -2.86
N PRO A 106 -22.14 -48.99 -3.55
CA PRO A 106 -21.37 -50.05 -2.91
C PRO A 106 -20.47 -49.49 -1.80
N THR A 107 -20.46 -50.12 -0.64
CA THR A 107 -19.40 -49.94 0.35
C THR A 107 -18.29 -50.92 0.05
N PHE A 108 -17.13 -50.44 -0.40
CA PHE A 108 -15.96 -51.29 -0.58
C PHE A 108 -15.15 -51.40 0.71
N THR A 109 -14.74 -52.61 1.09
CA THR A 109 -13.81 -52.85 2.20
C THR A 109 -12.42 -53.22 1.65
N GLY A 110 -11.37 -53.09 2.48
CA GLY A 110 -9.99 -53.37 2.07
C GLY A 110 -9.36 -52.28 1.19
N ILE A 111 -8.53 -52.67 0.22
CA ILE A 111 -7.90 -51.78 -0.77
C ILE A 111 -8.49 -52.10 -2.15
N PRO A 112 -9.57 -51.41 -2.56
CA PRO A 112 -10.21 -51.68 -3.84
C PRO A 112 -9.25 -51.39 -4.99
N LYS A 113 -9.16 -52.32 -5.94
CA LYS A 113 -8.37 -52.15 -7.17
C LYS A 113 -9.30 -51.66 -8.27
N ALA A 114 -8.90 -50.58 -8.94
CA ALA A 114 -9.54 -50.06 -10.13
C ALA A 114 -8.46 -49.65 -11.13
N ASP A 115 -8.81 -49.61 -12.41
CA ASP A 115 -7.91 -49.12 -13.45
C ASP A 115 -7.62 -47.62 -13.21
N THR A 116 -6.36 -47.24 -13.37
CA THR A 116 -5.94 -45.84 -13.19
C THR A 116 -6.18 -45.10 -14.51
N ALA A 117 -7.03 -44.09 -14.47
CA ALA A 117 -7.31 -43.24 -15.62
C ALA A 117 -6.08 -42.43 -16.06
N GLU A 118 -6.08 -41.98 -17.31
CA GLU A 118 -5.06 -41.06 -17.83
C GLU A 118 -5.23 -39.65 -17.26
N THR A 119 -4.14 -38.88 -17.19
CA THR A 119 -4.15 -37.50 -16.70
C THR A 119 -5.08 -36.60 -17.53
N GLY A 120 -5.88 -35.75 -16.88
CA GLY A 120 -6.87 -34.89 -17.53
C GLY A 120 -8.25 -35.54 -17.79
N THR A 121 -8.46 -36.79 -17.38
CA THR A 121 -9.77 -37.47 -17.46
C THR A 121 -10.82 -36.79 -16.58
N ASN A 122 -12.02 -36.52 -17.11
CA ASN A 122 -13.12 -35.84 -16.41
C ASN A 122 -14.45 -36.63 -16.47
N THR A 123 -14.39 -37.92 -16.15
CA THR A 123 -15.54 -38.83 -16.20
C THR A 123 -16.07 -39.15 -14.79
N THR A 124 -17.12 -39.97 -14.72
CA THR A 124 -17.68 -40.50 -13.46
C THR A 124 -16.94 -41.73 -12.94
N GLN A 125 -15.78 -42.08 -13.52
CA GLN A 125 -14.95 -43.19 -13.07
C GLN A 125 -14.40 -42.95 -11.66
N LEU A 126 -14.21 -44.03 -10.88
CA LEU A 126 -13.55 -43.95 -9.59
C LEU A 126 -12.10 -43.44 -9.75
N ALA A 127 -11.72 -42.44 -8.95
CA ALA A 127 -10.35 -41.95 -8.90
C ALA A 127 -9.47 -42.86 -8.02
N THR A 128 -8.42 -43.44 -8.61
CA THR A 128 -7.41 -44.19 -7.85
C THR A 128 -6.43 -43.24 -7.16
N THR A 129 -5.73 -43.71 -6.11
CA THR A 129 -4.68 -42.92 -5.45
C THR A 129 -3.51 -42.59 -6.39
N ALA A 130 -3.24 -43.44 -7.38
CA ALA A 130 -2.26 -43.19 -8.43
C ALA A 130 -2.70 -42.04 -9.35
N PHE A 131 -3.96 -42.04 -9.78
CA PHE A 131 -4.53 -40.95 -10.58
C PHE A 131 -4.45 -39.60 -9.84
N VAL A 132 -4.84 -39.56 -8.56
CA VAL A 132 -4.77 -38.33 -7.75
C VAL A 132 -3.33 -37.81 -7.62
N LYS A 133 -2.36 -38.72 -7.43
CA LYS A 133 -0.94 -38.35 -7.40
C LYS A 133 -0.42 -37.89 -8.76
N SER A 134 -0.89 -38.49 -9.86
CA SER A 134 -0.45 -38.14 -11.22
C SER A 134 -1.02 -36.83 -11.74
N GLN A 135 -2.15 -36.35 -11.20
CA GLN A 135 -2.69 -35.04 -11.57
C GLN A 135 -1.83 -33.87 -11.07
N ASP A 136 -0.82 -34.15 -10.24
CA ASP A 136 0.05 -33.14 -9.64
C ASP A 136 -0.69 -32.05 -8.83
N TYR A 137 -1.95 -32.31 -8.46
CA TYR A 137 -2.73 -31.41 -7.59
C TYR A 137 -2.17 -31.30 -6.17
N ALA A 138 -1.22 -32.18 -5.82
CA ALA A 138 -0.75 -32.34 -4.45
C ALA A 138 0.72 -32.75 -4.33
N THR A 139 1.56 -32.64 -5.38
CA THR A 139 3.00 -32.66 -5.13
C THR A 139 3.46 -31.24 -4.83
N ASN A 140 4.15 -31.12 -3.70
CA ASN A 140 4.60 -29.88 -3.07
C ASN A 140 5.51 -29.01 -3.96
N THR A 141 5.78 -29.41 -5.21
CA THR A 141 6.67 -28.72 -6.14
C THR A 141 5.98 -27.48 -6.74
N GLY A 142 4.78 -27.60 -7.31
CA GLY A 142 4.07 -26.45 -7.90
C GLY A 142 3.53 -25.46 -6.86
N LEU A 143 3.09 -25.96 -5.70
CA LEU A 143 2.64 -25.14 -4.57
C LEU A 143 3.82 -24.56 -3.78
N GLY A 144 4.92 -25.30 -3.64
CA GLY A 144 6.13 -24.83 -2.95
C GLY A 144 6.90 -23.74 -3.69
N LEU A 145 6.62 -23.53 -4.98
CA LEU A 145 7.17 -22.41 -5.77
C LEU A 145 6.36 -21.10 -5.61
N LYS A 146 5.17 -21.15 -5.01
CA LYS A 146 4.36 -19.95 -4.75
C LYS A 146 4.78 -19.33 -3.42
N ALA A 147 4.85 -18.00 -3.38
CA ALA A 147 5.05 -17.28 -2.13
C ALA A 147 3.80 -17.40 -1.22
N ASN A 148 4.00 -17.38 0.11
CA ASN A 148 2.90 -17.35 1.07
C ASN A 148 1.98 -16.15 0.80
N THR A 149 0.66 -16.35 0.95
CA THR A 149 -0.34 -15.29 0.74
C THR A 149 -0.29 -14.21 1.82
N ALA A 150 0.08 -14.59 3.04
CA ALA A 150 0.29 -13.67 4.15
C ALA A 150 1.79 -13.59 4.47
N SER A 151 2.32 -12.37 4.50
CA SER A 151 3.69 -12.05 4.92
C SER A 151 4.75 -13.01 4.34
N PRO A 152 4.85 -13.14 3.00
CA PRO A 152 5.87 -13.98 2.40
C PRO A 152 7.26 -13.51 2.78
N VAL A 153 8.11 -14.45 3.20
CA VAL A 153 9.56 -14.22 3.32
C VAL A 153 10.16 -14.42 1.93
N LEU A 154 10.56 -13.33 1.28
CA LEU A 154 11.23 -13.37 -0.01
C LEU A 154 12.73 -13.53 0.20
N THR A 155 13.36 -14.43 -0.55
CA THR A 155 14.82 -14.62 -0.57
C THR A 155 15.39 -14.22 -1.95
N GLY A 156 16.70 -13.98 -2.04
CA GLY A 156 17.34 -13.50 -3.27
C GLY A 156 17.10 -12.01 -3.54
N VAL A 157 16.98 -11.63 -4.82
CA VAL A 157 16.66 -10.26 -5.26
C VAL A 157 15.31 -10.29 -5.99
N PRO A 158 14.18 -10.12 -5.29
CA PRO A 158 12.86 -10.15 -5.91
C PRO A 158 12.71 -9.00 -6.91
N THR A 159 12.22 -9.33 -8.10
CA THR A 159 11.82 -8.33 -9.10
C THR A 159 10.32 -8.10 -9.04
N ALA A 160 9.87 -6.86 -9.13
CA ALA A 160 8.48 -6.49 -9.27
C ALA A 160 8.33 -5.40 -10.35
N PRO A 161 7.16 -5.25 -10.97
CA PRO A 161 6.91 -4.12 -11.87
C PRO A 161 7.13 -2.79 -11.13
N THR A 162 7.96 -1.90 -11.68
CA THR A 162 8.13 -0.53 -11.17
C THR A 162 6.88 0.29 -11.48
N ALA A 163 6.26 0.85 -10.45
CA ALA A 163 5.10 1.73 -10.60
C ALA A 163 5.50 3.04 -11.28
N ALA A 164 4.56 3.70 -11.97
CA ALA A 164 4.77 5.04 -12.48
C ALA A 164 4.93 6.04 -11.33
N ALA A 165 5.64 7.16 -11.57
CA ALA A 165 5.80 8.22 -10.57
C ALA A 165 4.44 8.71 -10.02
N ASN A 166 4.41 9.07 -8.74
CA ASN A 166 3.21 9.50 -8.00
C ASN A 166 2.10 8.45 -7.83
N THR A 167 2.37 7.18 -8.14
CA THR A 167 1.42 6.09 -7.82
C THR A 167 1.29 5.94 -6.30
N ASN A 168 0.05 5.97 -5.79
CA ASN A 168 -0.27 5.67 -4.39
C ASN A 168 -1.17 4.43 -4.35
N SER A 169 -0.60 3.28 -4.05
CA SER A 169 -1.28 1.99 -4.02
C SER A 169 -0.65 1.06 -2.97
N THR A 170 -1.20 -0.14 -2.84
CA THR A 170 -0.65 -1.20 -1.98
C THR A 170 0.47 -2.00 -2.66
N GLN A 171 0.91 -1.59 -3.85
CA GLN A 171 2.02 -2.23 -4.57
C GLN A 171 3.34 -2.03 -3.81
N LEU A 172 4.17 -3.08 -3.76
CA LEU A 172 5.52 -2.97 -3.22
C LEU A 172 6.35 -1.98 -4.05
N ALA A 173 7.03 -1.05 -3.37
CA ALA A 173 7.94 -0.12 -4.03
C ALA A 173 9.23 -0.84 -4.47
N THR A 174 9.58 -0.73 -5.75
CA THR A 174 10.87 -1.21 -6.27
C THR A 174 11.99 -0.24 -5.87
N THR A 175 13.24 -0.71 -5.88
CA THR A 175 14.42 0.13 -5.64
C THR A 175 14.51 1.29 -6.63
N GLU A 176 14.13 1.06 -7.89
CA GLU A 176 14.06 2.08 -8.94
C GLU A 176 13.02 3.18 -8.64
N PHE A 177 11.83 2.80 -8.16
CA PHE A 177 10.81 3.76 -7.74
C PHE A 177 11.31 4.67 -6.61
N VAL A 178 11.99 4.09 -5.61
CA VAL A 178 12.56 4.85 -4.50
C VAL A 178 13.71 5.75 -4.97
N ALA A 179 14.62 5.22 -5.79
CA ALA A 179 15.77 5.96 -6.31
C ALA A 179 15.35 7.15 -7.18
N SER A 180 14.40 6.96 -8.09
CA SER A 180 13.85 8.03 -8.94
C SER A 180 13.14 9.11 -8.10
N GLY A 181 12.34 8.72 -7.11
CA GLY A 181 11.69 9.66 -6.19
C GLY A 181 12.67 10.41 -5.27
N LEU A 182 13.85 9.85 -5.00
CA LEU A 182 14.90 10.50 -4.23
C LEU A 182 15.74 11.45 -5.10
N ALA A 183 15.96 11.11 -6.37
CA ALA A 183 16.69 11.94 -7.33
C ALA A 183 16.02 13.30 -7.61
N LEU A 184 14.72 13.43 -7.32
CA LEU A 184 13.98 14.70 -7.42
C LEU A 184 14.20 15.64 -6.21
N LYS A 185 14.79 15.15 -5.12
CA LYS A 185 15.05 15.95 -3.91
C LYS A 185 16.40 16.65 -4.02
N ALA A 186 16.52 17.81 -3.39
CA ALA A 186 17.80 18.52 -3.29
C ALA A 186 18.84 17.70 -2.49
N PRO A 187 20.14 17.73 -2.86
CA PRO A 187 21.19 17.08 -2.09
C PRO A 187 21.26 17.58 -0.65
N LEU A 188 21.62 16.69 0.28
CA LEU A 188 21.77 17.07 1.69
C LEU A 188 22.97 17.98 1.92
N VAL A 189 24.05 17.76 1.17
CA VAL A 189 25.28 18.55 1.27
C VAL A 189 25.34 19.49 0.07
N SER A 190 25.46 20.79 0.36
CA SER A 190 25.59 21.85 -0.65
C SER A 190 24.55 21.79 -1.77
N PRO A 191 23.25 21.84 -1.46
CA PRO A 191 22.21 21.88 -2.48
C PRO A 191 22.37 23.12 -3.37
N ALA A 192 22.30 22.92 -4.68
CA ALA A 192 22.10 24.01 -5.63
C ALA A 192 20.61 24.14 -5.91
N PHE A 193 20.02 25.28 -5.54
CA PHE A 193 18.63 25.58 -5.86
C PHE A 193 18.54 26.35 -7.18
N THR A 194 17.69 25.89 -8.10
CA THR A 194 17.35 26.61 -9.34
C THR A 194 15.97 27.25 -9.22
N GLY A 195 15.78 28.43 -9.82
CA GLY A 195 14.52 29.17 -9.75
C GLY A 195 14.40 30.07 -8.51
N THR A 196 13.19 30.51 -8.20
CA THR A 196 12.93 31.40 -7.06
C THR A 196 12.77 30.60 -5.77
N VAL A 197 13.67 30.84 -4.81
CA VAL A 197 13.57 30.28 -3.45
C VAL A 197 12.71 31.19 -2.58
N ILE A 198 11.66 30.64 -1.96
CA ILE A 198 10.81 31.35 -1.01
C ILE A 198 11.13 30.84 0.40
N ALA A 199 11.51 31.75 1.30
CA ALA A 199 11.76 31.46 2.70
C ALA A 199 11.01 32.47 3.60
N PRO A 200 10.67 32.11 4.85
CA PRO A 200 10.13 33.07 5.81
C PRO A 200 11.07 34.26 6.00
N THR A 201 10.52 35.47 6.03
CA THR A 201 11.32 36.68 6.31
C THR A 201 11.45 36.84 7.81
N VAL A 202 12.68 36.71 8.31
CA VAL A 202 13.04 36.86 9.73
C VAL A 202 13.17 38.33 10.12
N LEU A 203 13.12 38.60 11.43
CA LEU A 203 13.39 39.92 12.00
C LEU A 203 14.81 40.39 11.67
N SER A 204 15.03 41.70 11.62
CA SER A 204 16.34 42.29 11.28
C SER A 204 17.45 42.01 12.31
N SER A 205 17.08 41.61 13.52
CA SER A 205 18.00 41.21 14.60
C SER A 205 18.43 39.74 14.52
N ASP A 206 17.89 38.96 13.59
CA ASP A 206 18.22 37.54 13.45
C ASP A 206 19.67 37.33 13.03
N ASN A 207 20.34 36.35 13.63
CA ASN A 207 21.74 35.97 13.36
C ASN A 207 21.89 34.46 13.09
N SER A 208 20.81 33.81 12.68
CA SER A 208 20.80 32.38 12.39
C SER A 208 21.49 32.07 11.05
N THR A 209 21.71 30.77 10.78
CA THR A 209 22.24 30.29 9.50
C THR A 209 21.15 30.08 8.44
N ASN A 210 19.98 30.71 8.62
CA ASN A 210 18.88 30.62 7.67
C ASN A 210 19.19 31.37 6.37
N VAL A 211 18.49 31.01 5.29
CA VAL A 211 18.58 31.75 4.02
C VAL A 211 18.01 33.17 4.23
N ALA A 212 18.84 34.19 3.97
CA ALA A 212 18.39 35.58 4.01
C ALA A 212 17.48 35.90 2.81
N THR A 213 16.27 36.38 3.07
CA THR A 213 15.37 36.84 2.02
C THR A 213 15.75 38.23 1.54
N THR A 214 15.37 38.58 0.30
CA THR A 214 15.56 39.94 -0.24
C THR A 214 14.90 41.01 0.65
N ALA A 215 13.76 40.70 1.25
CA ALA A 215 13.07 41.59 2.18
C ALA A 215 13.88 41.80 3.48
N HIS A 216 14.44 40.73 4.05
CA HIS A 216 15.31 40.82 5.22
C HIS A 216 16.53 41.71 4.92
N VAL A 217 17.24 41.46 3.81
CA VAL A 217 18.42 42.27 3.42
C VAL A 217 18.07 43.75 3.23
N LYS A 218 16.92 44.07 2.62
CA LYS A 218 16.46 45.46 2.47
C LYS A 218 16.12 46.11 3.82
N ASN A 219 15.57 45.35 4.76
CA ASN A 219 15.23 45.85 6.09
C ASN A 219 16.44 46.05 7.02
N GLN A 220 17.63 45.57 6.67
CA GLN A 220 18.85 45.84 7.46
C GLN A 220 19.25 47.32 7.45
N GLY A 221 18.71 48.14 6.54
CA GLY A 221 18.96 49.58 6.53
C GLY A 221 20.39 49.95 6.16
N TYR A 222 21.07 49.14 5.34
CA TYR A 222 22.41 49.44 4.85
C TYR A 222 22.43 50.75 4.05
N ALA A 223 23.50 51.54 4.23
CA ALA A 223 23.72 52.75 3.45
C ALA A 223 23.92 52.42 1.97
N THR A 224 23.46 53.30 1.08
CA THR A 224 23.65 53.14 -0.37
C THR A 224 25.13 53.28 -0.73
N LEU A 225 25.56 52.57 -1.78
CA LEU A 225 26.95 52.65 -2.24
C LEU A 225 27.28 54.03 -2.83
N ALA A 226 26.36 54.58 -3.63
CA ALA A 226 26.48 55.93 -4.18
C ALA A 226 25.79 56.93 -3.27
N SER A 227 26.50 58.02 -2.94
CA SER A 227 26.00 59.16 -2.17
C SER A 227 25.20 58.77 -0.92
N PRO A 228 25.80 58.03 0.03
CA PRO A 228 25.09 57.59 1.23
C PRO A 228 24.58 58.78 2.04
N ALA A 229 23.29 58.77 2.37
CA ALA A 229 22.75 59.63 3.42
C ALA A 229 23.07 59.00 4.78
N LEU A 230 24.09 59.52 5.47
CA LEU A 230 24.46 59.07 6.80
C LEU A 230 23.49 59.66 7.84
N THR A 231 22.99 58.83 8.75
CA THR A 231 22.10 59.25 9.85
C THR A 231 22.78 59.06 11.20
N GLY A 232 22.30 59.76 12.23
CA GLY A 232 22.90 59.74 13.57
C GLY A 232 24.22 60.53 13.63
N THR A 233 25.20 60.01 14.38
CA THR A 233 26.55 60.58 14.47
C THR A 233 27.53 59.64 13.76
N PRO A 234 27.75 59.80 12.44
CA PRO A 234 28.64 58.92 11.71
C PRO A 234 30.07 59.05 12.25
N THR A 235 30.73 57.90 12.40
CA THR A 235 32.15 57.84 12.74
C THR A 235 32.93 57.43 11.49
N ALA A 236 34.13 57.98 11.35
CA ALA A 236 35.10 57.59 10.33
C ALA A 236 36.49 57.62 10.98
N PRO A 237 37.47 56.87 10.46
CA PRO A 237 38.84 56.96 10.95
C PRO A 237 39.38 58.40 10.79
N THR A 238 39.97 58.97 11.84
CA THR A 238 40.64 60.28 11.78
C THR A 238 41.93 60.15 10.97
N ALA A 239 42.04 60.94 9.90
CA ALA A 239 43.23 60.96 9.05
C ALA A 239 44.44 61.56 9.78
N ALA A 240 45.65 61.11 9.43
CA ALA A 240 46.88 61.75 9.90
C ALA A 240 47.02 63.18 9.30
N SER A 241 47.78 64.05 9.96
CA SER A 241 48.08 65.39 9.42
C SER A 241 48.70 65.29 8.03
N ASN A 242 48.34 66.23 7.15
CA ASN A 242 48.77 66.31 5.73
C ASN A 242 48.21 65.21 4.80
N THR A 243 47.23 64.42 5.23
CA THR A 243 46.52 63.48 4.34
C THR A 243 45.75 64.25 3.26
N ASN A 244 45.91 63.87 1.98
CA ASN A 244 45.31 64.51 0.82
C ASN A 244 44.52 63.53 -0.07
N THR A 245 43.72 62.66 0.56
CA THR A 245 42.92 61.63 -0.11
C THR A 245 41.44 62.00 -0.16
N THR A 246 40.61 61.13 -0.73
CA THR A 246 39.14 61.26 -0.73
C THR A 246 38.48 60.72 0.54
N GLN A 247 39.24 60.50 1.63
CA GLN A 247 38.71 60.09 2.93
C GLN A 247 37.80 61.18 3.51
N LEU A 248 36.72 60.77 4.19
CA LEU A 248 35.87 61.70 4.93
C LEU A 248 36.68 62.42 6.02
N ALA A 249 36.66 63.76 6.01
CA ALA A 249 37.29 64.55 7.05
C ALA A 249 36.46 64.48 8.35
N THR A 250 37.04 63.95 9.42
CA THR A 250 36.40 63.92 10.74
C THR A 250 36.44 65.30 11.40
N THR A 251 35.53 65.55 12.33
CA THR A 251 35.52 66.79 13.13
C THR A 251 36.83 66.98 13.91
N GLU A 252 37.44 65.90 14.38
CA GLU A 252 38.74 65.89 15.05
C GLU A 252 39.88 66.32 14.11
N PHE A 253 39.91 65.81 12.88
CA PHE A 253 40.91 66.21 11.87
C PHE A 253 40.80 67.72 11.58
N VAL A 254 39.58 68.21 11.31
CA VAL A 254 39.36 69.63 11.00
C VAL A 254 39.73 70.52 12.18
N LYS A 255 39.33 70.15 13.41
CA LYS A 255 39.69 70.90 14.62
C LYS A 255 41.20 70.96 14.81
N THR A 256 41.90 69.83 14.66
CA THR A 256 43.36 69.76 14.75
C THR A 256 44.04 70.62 13.68
N ALA A 257 43.57 70.57 12.43
CA ALA A 257 44.10 71.38 11.35
C ALA A 257 43.95 72.89 11.62
N ILE A 258 42.78 73.31 12.13
CA ILE A 258 42.53 74.71 12.52
C ILE A 258 43.42 75.11 13.70
N THR A 259 43.53 74.28 14.74
CA THR A 259 44.41 74.54 15.88
C THR A 259 45.88 74.65 15.47
N ASN A 260 46.34 73.81 14.54
CA ASN A 260 47.69 73.89 14.00
C ASN A 260 47.90 75.20 13.21
N LEU A 261 46.91 75.60 12.40
CA LEU A 261 46.95 76.86 11.65
C LEU A 261 46.99 78.07 12.59
N THR A 262 46.10 78.13 13.59
CA THR A 262 46.04 79.24 14.55
C THR A 262 47.22 79.24 15.52
N GLY A 263 47.78 78.09 15.85
CA GLY A 263 48.98 77.93 16.67
C GLY A 263 50.29 78.25 15.93
N ALA A 264 50.31 78.15 14.60
CA ALA A 264 51.41 78.64 13.76
C ALA A 264 51.32 80.14 13.44
N ALA A 265 50.13 80.72 13.49
CA ALA A 265 49.85 82.13 13.26
C ALA A 265 50.12 83.14 14.40
N PRO A 266 50.50 82.81 15.66
CA PRO A 266 50.65 83.81 16.72
C PRO A 266 51.65 84.91 16.34
N GLY A 267 52.84 84.55 15.85
CA GLY A 267 53.85 85.54 15.47
C GLY A 267 53.44 86.40 14.27
N ALA A 268 52.75 85.84 13.27
CA ALA A 268 52.32 86.59 12.09
C ALA A 268 51.13 87.52 12.38
N LEU A 269 50.20 87.08 13.24
CA LEU A 269 49.08 87.92 13.70
C LEU A 269 49.57 89.01 14.66
N ASP A 270 50.57 88.70 15.49
CA ASP A 270 51.32 89.66 16.30
C ASP A 270 52.03 90.69 15.42
N THR A 271 52.73 90.27 14.36
CA THR A 271 53.38 91.20 13.41
C THR A 271 52.38 92.18 12.78
N LEU A 272 51.17 91.74 12.44
CA LEU A 272 50.12 92.62 11.92
C LEU A 272 49.60 93.61 12.97
N ALA A 273 49.44 93.17 14.22
CA ALA A 273 49.06 94.03 15.34
C ALA A 273 50.16 95.03 15.70
N GLU A 274 51.42 94.59 15.67
CA GLU A 274 52.62 95.42 15.85
C GLU A 274 52.74 96.46 14.73
N ILE A 275 52.56 96.09 13.46
CA ILE A 275 52.59 97.05 12.33
C ILE A 275 51.45 98.06 12.44
N ALA A 276 50.23 97.62 12.79
CA ALA A 276 49.10 98.53 12.98
C ALA A 276 49.35 99.52 14.13
N THR A 277 49.93 99.02 15.22
CA THR A 277 50.30 99.82 16.40
C THR A 277 51.46 100.75 16.10
N ALA A 278 52.50 100.29 15.40
CA ALA A 278 53.63 101.09 14.95
C ALA A 278 53.17 102.19 14.00
N LEU A 279 52.27 101.91 13.06
CA LEU A 279 51.73 102.95 12.17
C LEU A 279 50.86 103.98 12.91
N ALA A 280 50.13 103.55 13.95
CA ALA A 280 49.33 104.45 14.78
C ALA A 280 50.16 105.30 15.75
N ASN A 281 51.28 104.77 16.27
CA ASN A 281 52.10 105.40 17.29
C ASN A 281 53.40 106.03 16.76
N ASP A 282 53.79 105.77 15.51
CA ASP A 282 54.95 106.40 14.89
C ASP A 282 54.56 107.76 14.29
N GLU A 283 54.68 108.80 15.13
CA GLU A 283 54.56 110.20 14.72
C GLU A 283 55.48 110.53 13.53
N ASN A 284 56.59 109.80 13.31
CA ASN A 284 57.46 110.03 12.16
C ASN A 284 56.89 109.46 10.86
N VAL A 285 56.19 108.32 10.86
CA VAL A 285 55.61 107.78 9.62
C VAL A 285 54.37 108.56 9.22
N ALA A 286 53.44 108.79 10.16
CA ALA A 286 52.25 109.62 9.93
C ALA A 286 52.65 111.08 9.60
N GLY A 287 53.61 111.62 10.36
CA GLY A 287 54.16 112.96 10.17
C GLY A 287 54.98 113.12 8.89
N ALA A 288 55.82 112.15 8.52
CA ALA A 288 56.60 112.20 7.27
C ALA A 288 55.70 112.04 6.04
N LEU A 289 54.66 111.21 6.11
CA LEU A 289 53.66 111.11 5.05
C LEU A 289 52.92 112.45 4.92
N ALA A 290 52.37 112.98 6.03
CA ALA A 290 51.71 114.28 6.06
C ALA A 290 52.61 115.42 5.54
N THR A 291 53.90 115.42 5.91
CA THR A 291 54.91 116.38 5.43
C THR A 291 55.15 116.21 3.93
N THR A 292 55.33 114.98 3.44
CA THR A 292 55.53 114.69 2.01
C THR A 292 54.31 115.09 1.17
N VAL A 293 53.10 114.88 1.68
CA VAL A 293 51.85 115.32 1.02
C VAL A 293 51.74 116.85 1.08
N GLY A 294 52.12 117.47 2.20
CA GLY A 294 52.15 118.93 2.37
C GLY A 294 53.16 119.65 1.47
N LEU A 295 54.23 118.96 1.04
CA LEU A 295 55.17 119.47 0.04
C LEU A 295 54.62 119.39 -1.40
N LYS A 296 53.48 118.73 -1.64
CA LYS A 296 52.79 118.80 -2.93
C LYS A 296 52.12 120.17 -3.05
N ALA A 297 52.24 120.76 -4.23
CA ALA A 297 51.60 122.03 -4.54
C ALA A 297 50.06 121.90 -4.43
N PRO A 298 49.36 122.86 -3.78
CA PRO A 298 47.90 122.85 -3.73
C PRO A 298 47.27 122.83 -5.13
N LEU A 299 46.14 122.12 -5.29
CA LEU A 299 45.44 122.03 -6.59
C LEU A 299 44.96 123.41 -7.07
N ALA A 300 44.55 124.28 -6.14
CA ALA A 300 44.14 125.65 -6.43
C ALA A 300 45.26 126.63 -6.05
N SER A 301 45.68 127.44 -7.02
CA SER A 301 46.60 128.57 -6.81
C SER A 301 47.89 128.20 -6.04
N PRO A 302 48.69 127.25 -6.53
CA PRO A 302 49.93 126.86 -5.86
C PRO A 302 50.95 128.00 -5.81
N ALA A 303 51.57 128.19 -4.65
CA ALA A 303 52.75 129.03 -4.49
C ALA A 303 54.00 128.14 -4.57
N PHE A 304 54.76 128.25 -5.65
CA PHE A 304 55.99 127.48 -5.84
C PHE A 304 57.19 128.26 -5.28
N THR A 305 58.14 127.56 -4.67
CA THR A 305 59.47 128.10 -4.32
C THR A 305 60.51 127.53 -5.30
N GLY A 306 61.51 128.33 -5.67
CA GLY A 306 62.42 128.03 -6.79
C GLY A 306 61.83 128.40 -8.17
N GLN A 307 62.55 128.13 -9.26
CA GLN A 307 62.07 128.37 -10.63
C GLN A 307 61.22 127.17 -11.08
N PRO A 308 59.88 127.29 -11.18
CA PRO A 308 59.06 126.19 -11.64
C PRO A 308 59.39 125.87 -13.11
N THR A 309 59.89 124.66 -13.38
CA THR A 309 60.10 124.16 -14.75
C THR A 309 58.81 123.51 -15.24
N GLY A 310 57.83 124.33 -15.59
CA GLY A 310 56.64 123.89 -16.32
C GLY A 310 56.86 124.03 -17.83
N VAL A 311 56.22 123.18 -18.63
CA VAL A 311 56.02 123.48 -20.06
C VAL A 311 55.00 124.61 -20.12
N PHE A 312 55.47 125.86 -20.16
CA PHE A 312 54.58 127.01 -20.27
C PHE A 312 53.91 126.99 -21.65
N GLY A 313 52.63 126.59 -21.68
CA GLY A 313 51.75 126.95 -22.78
C GLY A 313 51.61 128.47 -22.82
N TYR A 314 52.37 129.13 -23.68
CA TYR A 314 52.37 130.58 -23.86
C TYR A 314 50.94 131.06 -24.20
N SER A 315 50.31 131.83 -23.32
CA SER A 315 49.08 132.57 -23.63
C SER A 315 49.38 134.07 -23.56
N PRO A 316 49.47 134.81 -24.68
CA PRO A 316 50.14 136.11 -24.74
C PRO A 316 49.46 137.30 -24.02
N ALA A 317 48.41 137.10 -23.22
CA ALA A 317 47.46 138.18 -22.95
C ALA A 317 47.42 138.74 -21.51
N LYS A 318 48.09 138.19 -20.50
CA LYS A 318 48.02 138.76 -19.13
C LYS A 318 49.35 138.71 -18.39
N ASN A 319 50.07 139.82 -18.54
CA ASN A 319 51.29 140.19 -17.84
C ASN A 319 50.94 140.69 -16.42
N VAL A 320 50.77 139.81 -15.43
CA VAL A 320 50.86 140.17 -14.00
C VAL A 320 51.29 138.96 -13.18
N LEU A 321 52.57 138.88 -12.81
CA LEU A 321 52.91 138.48 -11.44
C LEU A 321 54.22 139.16 -11.04
N ALA A 322 54.07 140.27 -10.30
CA ALA A 322 55.17 141.04 -9.74
C ALA A 322 55.90 140.26 -8.65
N LEU A 323 57.23 140.20 -8.73
CA LEU A 323 58.11 139.80 -7.62
C LEU A 323 58.93 141.05 -7.23
N GLY A 324 58.54 141.75 -6.16
CA GLY A 324 59.39 142.77 -5.50
C GLY A 324 60.52 142.11 -4.70
N SER A 325 61.57 142.76 -4.18
CA SER A 325 62.07 144.16 -4.15
C SER A 325 63.50 144.12 -3.60
N ALA A 326 64.37 145.09 -3.94
CA ALA A 326 65.40 145.69 -3.05
C ALA A 326 66.16 146.76 -3.87
N ASN A 327 65.93 148.05 -3.63
CA ASN A 327 66.77 148.92 -2.78
C ASN A 327 68.26 148.93 -3.17
N ASP A 328 68.70 149.99 -3.86
CA ASP A 328 69.86 150.79 -3.44
C ASP A 328 69.97 152.10 -4.26
N VAL A 329 70.04 153.22 -3.53
CA VAL A 329 70.34 154.62 -3.89
C VAL A 329 71.19 155.11 -2.69
N PRO A 330 72.23 155.99 -2.75
CA PRO A 330 72.47 157.09 -3.73
C PRO A 330 73.95 157.39 -4.13
N GLY A 331 74.08 158.37 -5.05
CA GLY A 331 75.17 159.37 -5.10
C GLY A 331 76.05 159.24 -6.35
N THR A 332 76.21 160.21 -7.24
CA THR A 332 75.94 161.67 -7.27
C THR A 332 75.51 162.09 -8.66
#